data_AF-A0A524CM72-F1
#
_entry.id   AF-A0A524CM72-F1
#
_cell.length_a   1.000
_cell.length_b   1.000
_cell.length_c   1.000
_cell.angle_alpha   90.00
_cell.angle_beta   90.00
_cell.angle_gamma   90.00
#
_symmetry.space_group_name_H-M   'P 1'
#
loop_
_entity.id
_entity.type
_entity.pdbx_description
1 polymer ?
#
loop_
_entity_poly.entity_id
_entity_poly.type
_entity_poly.pdbx_seq_one_letter_code
_entity_poly.pdbx_strand_id
1 'polypeptide(L)'
;APERPSSIDKEYAELHSEPKKTEELVTKSVIPIQEPVQLNLSDQIVKSKKSSERLTESLLREKYLIRENFPSLRLISSTGQLSNDIYIVLEGVNESGEAGLYLMDQHAASERINKEFFLKIYESSKTSKQQLISPLKIEVAPSEKYFLEENLDEIRKLGFGFEHFGGNTFILRDVPTIMGKVPEVNLIKEMIGDITEIGKDKSFEDVKEQIINYIACHRSIRGGDKLSLKDIRKLINDLANCKDPYHCAHGRPTLRFFSYKELDKLFKRII
;
A
#
# COMPACT_ATOMS: atom_id res chain seq x y z
N ALA A 1 -32.02 62.63 11.15
CA ALA A 1 -32.49 62.34 12.54
C ALA A 1 -31.83 61.02 12.98
N PRO A 2 -31.55 60.81 14.28
CA PRO A 2 -30.31 61.29 14.91
C PRO A 2 -29.56 60.11 15.60
N GLU A 3 -28.61 60.17 16.56
CA GLU A 3 -28.13 61.19 17.51
C GLU A 3 -26.57 61.26 17.59
N ARG A 4 -25.98 61.36 18.80
CA ARG A 4 -24.54 61.60 19.09
C ARG A 4 -24.23 61.16 20.57
N PRO A 5 -23.10 61.47 21.26
CA PRO A 5 -22.23 60.42 21.87
C PRO A 5 -21.84 60.61 23.37
N SER A 6 -20.98 59.72 23.91
CA SER A 6 -20.02 59.94 25.03
C SER A 6 -18.98 58.77 25.06
N SER A 7 -17.64 58.91 25.20
CA SER A 7 -16.74 59.60 26.17
C SER A 7 -16.72 58.90 27.55
N ILE A 8 -15.66 58.24 28.03
CA ILE A 8 -14.39 58.70 28.68
C ILE A 8 -13.55 57.41 28.97
N ASP A 9 -12.27 57.21 28.65
CA ASP A 9 -10.97 57.72 29.18
C ASP A 9 -10.45 57.14 30.54
N LYS A 10 -9.32 56.41 30.47
CA LYS A 10 -8.15 56.22 31.39
C LYS A 10 -8.25 56.08 32.94
N GLU A 11 -7.66 54.96 33.41
CA GLU A 11 -6.50 54.84 34.35
C GLU A 11 -6.58 55.36 35.81
N TYR A 12 -5.63 54.93 36.67
CA TYR A 12 -5.48 55.17 38.14
C TYR A 12 -6.47 54.39 39.06
N ALA A 13 -6.15 53.94 40.28
CA ALA A 13 -4.89 53.73 41.03
C ALA A 13 -5.18 52.83 42.30
N GLU A 14 -4.25 52.77 43.27
CA GLU A 14 -4.32 52.06 44.60
C GLU A 14 -4.10 50.53 44.54
N LEU A 15 -2.93 49.91 44.84
CA LEU A 15 -1.72 50.22 45.64
C LEU A 15 -1.84 49.80 47.14
N HIS A 16 -0.77 49.16 47.66
CA HIS A 16 -0.56 48.59 49.02
C HIS A 16 -1.18 47.18 49.26
N SER A 17 -0.56 46.22 49.97
CA SER A 17 0.69 46.14 50.77
C SER A 17 1.19 44.69 50.98
N GLU A 18 2.51 44.44 51.05
CA GLU A 18 3.07 43.20 51.67
C GLU A 18 3.02 43.29 53.23
N PRO A 19 3.13 42.17 54.00
CA PRO A 19 4.47 41.70 54.43
C PRO A 19 4.66 40.18 54.79
N LYS A 20 5.87 39.67 54.50
CA LYS A 20 6.76 38.74 55.29
C LYS A 20 6.29 37.40 55.90
N LYS A 21 7.21 36.40 55.76
CA LYS A 21 7.70 35.30 56.66
C LYS A 21 7.75 33.94 55.91
N THR A 22 8.71 33.00 56.04
CA THR A 22 9.99 32.80 56.79
C THR A 22 10.78 31.67 56.06
N GLU A 23 12.12 31.69 55.94
CA GLU A 23 13.13 30.83 56.66
C GLU A 23 12.80 29.30 56.63
N GLU A 24 13.67 28.32 56.31
CA GLU A 24 15.15 28.09 56.40
C GLU A 24 15.65 27.29 55.15
N LEU A 25 16.86 27.44 54.56
CA LEU A 25 18.23 26.99 54.96
C LEU A 25 18.32 25.46 55.24
N VAL A 26 19.25 24.64 54.68
CA VAL A 26 20.72 24.60 54.89
C VAL A 26 21.43 23.59 53.94
N THR A 27 22.42 24.02 53.13
CA THR A 27 23.60 23.27 52.54
C THR A 27 23.38 21.92 51.80
N LYS A 28 24.27 21.27 51.03
CA LYS A 28 25.69 21.32 50.54
C LYS A 28 25.70 20.46 49.22
N SER A 29 26.73 20.25 48.40
CA SER A 29 28.15 20.64 48.27
C SER A 29 28.60 20.37 46.81
N VAL A 30 29.73 20.94 46.35
CA VAL A 30 30.30 20.69 45.01
C VAL A 30 31.06 19.36 44.95
N ILE A 31 30.89 18.58 43.88
CA ILE A 31 31.62 17.34 43.52
C ILE A 31 31.93 17.41 42.00
N PRO A 32 33.11 16.95 41.50
CA PRO A 32 33.74 17.51 40.31
C PRO A 32 33.26 16.94 38.96
N ILE A 33 33.53 17.69 37.89
CA ILE A 33 33.29 17.30 36.50
C ILE A 33 34.31 16.22 36.10
N GLN A 34 33.82 15.03 35.75
CA GLN A 34 34.61 14.00 35.07
C GLN A 34 34.46 14.13 33.55
N GLU A 35 35.46 13.61 32.82
CA GLU A 35 35.64 13.75 31.37
C GLU A 35 34.44 13.23 30.54
N PRO A 36 34.23 13.74 29.30
CA PRO A 36 33.09 13.37 28.48
C PRO A 36 33.14 11.90 28.04
N VAL A 37 32.33 11.08 28.70
CA VAL A 37 32.09 9.68 28.31
C VAL A 37 31.46 9.63 26.91
N GLN A 38 32.21 9.12 25.93
CA GLN A 38 31.65 8.80 24.61
C GLN A 38 30.66 7.62 24.74
N LEU A 39 29.37 7.96 24.73
CA LEU A 39 28.28 6.99 24.74
C LEU A 39 28.11 6.35 23.35
N ASN A 40 28.82 5.24 23.13
CA ASN A 40 28.52 4.30 22.06
C ASN A 40 27.16 3.62 22.34
N LEU A 41 26.05 4.23 21.91
CA LEU A 41 24.74 3.59 21.94
C LEU A 41 24.49 2.75 20.68
N SER A 42 24.84 1.47 20.77
CA SER A 42 24.17 0.42 20.01
C SER A 42 22.74 0.25 20.53
N ASP A 43 21.75 0.46 19.67
CA ASP A 43 20.34 0.06 19.77
C ASP A 43 19.75 -0.26 21.16
N GLN A 44 19.25 0.77 21.86
CA GLN A 44 18.10 0.60 22.76
C GLN A 44 17.07 1.72 22.56
N ILE A 45 15.82 1.30 22.31
CA ILE A 45 14.70 2.17 21.97
C ILE A 45 13.86 2.44 23.23
N VAL A 46 13.37 3.68 23.38
CA VAL A 46 11.99 4.08 23.80
C VAL A 46 11.96 5.26 24.80
N LYS A 47 11.08 6.23 24.49
CA LYS A 47 10.52 7.35 25.30
C LYS A 47 11.39 8.60 25.54
N SER A 48 11.15 9.59 24.68
CA SER A 48 10.57 10.85 25.17
C SER A 48 9.45 11.32 24.22
N LYS A 49 8.33 11.82 24.77
CA LYS A 49 7.18 12.35 24.01
C LYS A 49 7.29 13.88 23.95
N LYS A 50 7.47 14.49 22.77
CA LYS A 50 6.92 15.82 22.36
C LYS A 50 7.42 16.30 20.97
N SER A 51 7.06 15.59 19.89
CA SER A 51 7.32 16.04 18.50
C SER A 51 6.66 15.10 17.43
N SER A 52 5.52 14.50 17.76
CA SER A 52 5.05 13.24 17.13
C SER A 52 4.63 13.32 15.65
N GLU A 53 4.41 14.51 15.09
CA GLU A 53 3.80 14.67 13.75
C GLU A 53 4.80 15.01 12.64
N ARG A 54 6.01 15.51 12.97
CA ARG A 54 7.05 15.81 11.96
C ARG A 54 8.16 14.75 11.85
N LEU A 55 8.36 13.94 12.90
CA LEU A 55 9.41 12.90 12.89
C LEU A 55 9.03 11.64 12.12
N THR A 56 7.74 11.35 11.95
CA THR A 56 7.25 10.14 11.27
C THR A 56 7.61 10.12 9.78
N GLU A 57 7.49 11.24 9.05
CA GLU A 57 7.89 11.28 7.64
C GLU A 57 9.41 11.14 7.45
N SER A 58 10.21 11.79 8.31
CA SER A 58 11.68 11.77 8.18
C SER A 58 12.27 10.39 8.47
N LEU A 59 11.84 9.72 9.55
CA LEU A 59 12.33 8.39 9.93
C LEU A 59 11.92 7.28 8.95
N LEU A 60 10.89 7.51 8.13
CA LEU A 60 10.45 6.56 7.11
C LEU A 60 11.26 6.67 5.80
N ARG A 61 12.00 7.77 5.56
CA ARG A 61 12.75 8.03 4.31
C ARG A 61 14.08 7.27 4.16
N GLU A 62 14.56 6.60 5.20
CA GLU A 62 15.97 6.18 5.29
C GLU A 62 16.21 4.66 5.27
N LYS A 63 15.15 3.83 5.33
CA LYS A 63 15.31 2.37 5.36
C LYS A 63 15.16 1.75 3.96
N TYR A 64 16.22 1.05 3.53
CA TYR A 64 16.16 0.11 2.42
C TYR A 64 15.20 -1.04 2.75
N LEU A 65 14.43 -1.46 1.74
CA LEU A 65 13.68 -2.72 1.77
C LEU A 65 14.64 -3.84 1.37
N ILE A 66 15.14 -4.57 2.36
CA ILE A 66 16.10 -5.67 2.18
C ILE A 66 15.33 -7.00 2.12
N ARG A 67 15.55 -7.78 1.06
CA ARG A 67 15.03 -9.13 0.87
C ARG A 67 16.09 -10.00 0.18
N GLU A 68 16.02 -11.30 0.38
CA GLU A 68 16.78 -12.27 -0.40
C GLU A 68 16.19 -12.33 -1.83
N ASN A 69 17.05 -12.40 -2.84
CA ASN A 69 16.69 -12.47 -4.27
C ASN A 69 15.80 -11.32 -4.80
N PHE A 70 15.89 -10.13 -4.20
CA PHE A 70 15.28 -8.91 -4.75
C PHE A 70 16.16 -7.69 -4.44
N PRO A 71 16.24 -6.68 -5.32
CA PRO A 71 17.06 -5.49 -5.09
C PRO A 71 16.74 -4.77 -3.78
N SER A 72 17.77 -4.18 -3.17
CA SER A 72 17.61 -3.36 -1.97
C SER A 72 17.09 -1.98 -2.36
N LEU A 73 15.78 -1.74 -2.23
CA LEU A 73 15.12 -0.53 -2.73
C LEU A 73 14.77 0.48 -1.64
N ARG A 74 14.97 1.77 -1.97
CA ARG A 74 14.63 2.96 -1.18
C ARG A 74 13.82 3.92 -2.06
N LEU A 75 12.90 4.68 -1.49
CA LEU A 75 12.02 5.57 -2.25
C LEU A 75 12.50 7.02 -2.25
N ILE A 76 12.58 7.66 -3.42
CA ILE A 76 13.28 8.95 -3.61
C ILE A 76 12.40 10.19 -3.34
N SER A 77 11.11 10.15 -3.67
CA SER A 77 10.21 11.34 -3.66
C SER A 77 9.37 11.45 -2.37
N SER A 78 8.85 12.65 -2.05
CA SER A 78 7.79 12.83 -1.04
C SER A 78 6.44 12.22 -1.46
N THR A 79 6.15 12.13 -2.76
CA THR A 79 4.99 11.42 -3.30
C THR A 79 5.33 9.99 -3.74
N GLY A 80 6.58 9.72 -4.10
CA GLY A 80 7.03 8.41 -4.61
C GLY A 80 6.65 8.11 -6.06
N GLN A 81 5.68 8.83 -6.63
CA GLN A 81 5.09 8.58 -7.96
C GLN A 81 5.51 9.63 -9.01
N LEU A 82 5.51 9.24 -10.29
CA LEU A 82 5.83 10.02 -11.48
C LEU A 82 4.84 9.77 -12.63
N SER A 83 4.83 10.70 -13.59
CA SER A 83 4.10 10.61 -14.86
C SER A 83 2.59 10.36 -14.68
N ASN A 84 1.90 11.27 -13.99
CA ASN A 84 0.49 11.12 -13.63
C ASN A 84 0.22 9.79 -12.89
N ASP A 85 1.00 9.56 -11.83
CA ASP A 85 0.84 8.44 -10.91
C ASP A 85 0.83 7.06 -11.61
N ILE A 86 1.78 6.84 -12.53
CA ILE A 86 2.00 5.56 -13.26
C ILE A 86 3.26 4.85 -12.76
N TYR A 87 4.35 5.59 -12.60
CA TYR A 87 5.66 5.04 -12.24
C TYR A 87 6.05 5.41 -10.82
N ILE A 88 6.72 4.50 -10.12
CA ILE A 88 7.31 4.71 -8.80
C ILE A 88 8.82 4.74 -8.93
N VAL A 89 9.46 5.74 -8.31
CA VAL A 89 10.91 5.97 -8.42
C VAL A 89 11.63 5.55 -7.15
N LEU A 90 12.58 4.63 -7.33
CA LEU A 90 13.33 4.02 -6.26
C LEU A 90 14.84 4.15 -6.55
N GLU A 91 15.64 4.28 -5.49
CA GLU A 91 17.10 4.15 -5.48
C GLU A 91 17.42 2.76 -4.92
N GLY A 92 18.46 2.08 -5.41
CA GLY A 92 18.81 0.79 -4.83
C GLY A 92 20.07 0.16 -5.36
N VAL A 93 20.38 -1.01 -4.79
CA VAL A 93 21.50 -1.85 -5.20
C VAL A 93 20.94 -3.14 -5.81
N ASN A 94 21.44 -3.48 -7.00
CA ASN A 94 21.04 -4.69 -7.73
C ASN A 94 21.70 -5.96 -7.17
N GLU A 95 21.28 -7.12 -7.67
CA GLU A 95 21.80 -8.44 -7.26
C GLU A 95 23.32 -8.60 -7.50
N SER A 96 23.91 -7.81 -8.40
CA SER A 96 25.35 -7.78 -8.69
C SER A 96 26.13 -6.74 -7.86
N GLY A 97 25.48 -6.06 -6.91
CA GLY A 97 26.10 -5.05 -6.05
C GLY A 97 26.25 -3.65 -6.68
N GLU A 98 25.66 -3.39 -7.86
CA GLU A 98 25.70 -2.06 -8.46
C GLU A 98 24.55 -1.17 -7.96
N ALA A 99 24.89 0.04 -7.52
CA ALA A 99 23.92 1.06 -7.14
C ALA A 99 23.36 1.81 -8.36
N GLY A 100 22.09 2.20 -8.29
CA GLY A 100 21.43 2.95 -9.36
C GLY A 100 19.96 3.26 -9.08
N LEU A 101 19.29 3.71 -10.14
CA LEU A 101 17.89 4.09 -10.18
C LEU A 101 17.03 2.90 -10.60
N TYR A 102 15.85 2.78 -9.99
CA TYR A 102 14.80 1.84 -10.34
C TYR A 102 13.52 2.59 -10.68
N LEU A 103 12.94 2.26 -11.83
CA LEU A 103 11.58 2.66 -12.21
C LEU A 103 10.68 1.44 -12.13
N MET A 104 9.64 1.51 -11.30
CA MET A 104 8.62 0.48 -11.16
C MET A 104 7.30 0.97 -11.76
N ASP A 105 6.68 0.18 -12.62
CA ASP A 105 5.30 0.41 -13.09
C ASP A 105 4.33 -0.12 -12.02
N GLN A 106 3.52 0.78 -11.44
CA GLN A 106 2.67 0.42 -10.29
C GLN A 106 1.52 -0.53 -10.68
N HIS A 107 1.06 -0.43 -11.92
CA HIS A 107 -0.03 -1.22 -12.45
C HIS A 107 0.47 -2.63 -12.79
N ALA A 108 1.58 -2.73 -13.52
CA ALA A 108 2.27 -3.98 -13.80
C ALA A 108 2.65 -4.75 -12.52
N ALA A 109 3.17 -4.05 -11.50
CA ALA A 109 3.46 -4.62 -10.19
C ALA A 109 2.20 -5.16 -9.50
N SER A 110 1.11 -4.39 -9.51
CA SER A 110 -0.16 -4.81 -8.90
C SER A 110 -0.80 -6.00 -9.62
N GLU A 111 -0.73 -6.07 -10.96
CA GLU A 111 -1.16 -7.24 -11.74
C GLU A 111 -0.42 -8.52 -11.32
N ARG A 112 0.91 -8.44 -11.18
CA ARG A 112 1.75 -9.58 -10.75
C ARG A 112 1.34 -10.08 -9.37
N ILE A 113 1.25 -9.18 -8.39
CA ILE A 113 0.85 -9.52 -7.02
C ILE A 113 -0.53 -10.20 -7.00
N ASN A 114 -1.49 -9.64 -7.75
CA ASN A 114 -2.83 -10.20 -7.85
C ASN A 114 -2.82 -11.59 -8.50
N LYS A 115 -2.12 -11.77 -9.63
CA LYS A 115 -2.00 -13.07 -10.34
C LYS A 115 -1.46 -14.15 -9.41
N GLU A 116 -0.35 -13.88 -8.72
CA GLU A 116 0.26 -14.88 -7.83
C GLU A 116 -0.54 -15.15 -6.56
N PHE A 117 -1.27 -14.16 -6.05
CA PHE A 117 -2.26 -14.41 -5.00
C PHE A 117 -3.35 -15.39 -5.47
N PHE A 118 -3.95 -15.15 -6.64
CA PHE A 118 -5.02 -15.99 -7.18
C PHE A 118 -4.54 -17.42 -7.50
N LEU A 119 -3.37 -17.56 -8.13
CA LEU A 119 -2.73 -18.88 -8.33
C LEU A 119 -2.52 -19.60 -6.99
N LYS A 120 -1.98 -18.91 -5.98
CA LYS A 120 -1.67 -19.51 -4.67
C LYS A 120 -2.92 -19.98 -3.92
N ILE A 121 -4.02 -19.22 -3.93
CA ILE A 121 -5.25 -19.67 -3.25
C ILE A 121 -5.92 -20.84 -3.99
N TYR A 122 -5.87 -20.85 -5.32
CA TYR A 122 -6.39 -21.93 -6.14
C TYR A 122 -5.59 -23.23 -5.94
N GLU A 123 -4.27 -23.17 -6.11
CA GLU A 123 -3.36 -24.32 -5.92
C GLU A 123 -3.44 -24.90 -4.49
N SER A 124 -3.45 -24.05 -3.47
CA SER A 124 -3.43 -24.51 -2.08
C SER A 124 -4.80 -24.93 -1.53
N SER A 125 -5.90 -24.64 -2.24
CA SER A 125 -7.29 -24.73 -1.76
C SER A 125 -7.55 -24.01 -0.42
N LYS A 126 -6.64 -23.16 0.04
CA LYS A 126 -6.80 -22.34 1.24
C LYS A 126 -7.53 -21.07 0.84
N THR A 127 -8.84 -21.09 1.01
CA THR A 127 -9.73 -19.96 0.70
C THR A 127 -9.43 -18.74 1.58
N SER A 128 -8.57 -17.85 1.09
CA SER A 128 -8.39 -16.52 1.68
C SER A 128 -9.54 -15.62 1.24
N LYS A 129 -10.67 -15.74 1.95
CA LYS A 129 -11.93 -15.08 1.62
C LYS A 129 -12.44 -14.19 2.78
N GLN A 130 -13.20 -13.16 2.42
CA GLN A 130 -13.82 -12.18 3.30
C GLN A 130 -15.34 -12.25 3.11
N GLN A 131 -16.07 -12.49 4.20
CA GLN A 131 -17.54 -12.47 4.18
C GLN A 131 -18.07 -11.05 3.97
N LEU A 132 -19.13 -10.95 3.17
CA LEU A 132 -19.89 -9.72 2.96
C LEU A 132 -20.85 -9.51 4.13
N ILE A 133 -20.94 -8.26 4.62
CA ILE A 133 -21.89 -7.88 5.69
C ILE A 133 -23.34 -8.11 5.24
N SER A 134 -23.62 -7.86 3.95
CA SER A 134 -24.88 -8.17 3.31
C SER A 134 -24.59 -9.00 2.05
N PRO A 135 -25.14 -10.21 1.92
CA PRO A 135 -24.97 -11.02 0.71
C PRO A 135 -25.57 -10.32 -0.52
N LEU A 136 -24.83 -10.36 -1.64
CA LEU A 136 -25.26 -9.70 -2.88
C LEU A 136 -26.04 -10.68 -3.74
N LYS A 137 -27.23 -10.29 -4.20
CA LYS A 137 -27.99 -11.04 -5.20
C LYS A 137 -27.50 -10.66 -6.59
N ILE A 138 -27.11 -11.65 -7.37
CA ILE A 138 -26.54 -11.48 -8.70
C ILE A 138 -27.38 -12.27 -9.69
N GLU A 139 -28.17 -11.53 -10.47
CA GLU A 139 -28.91 -12.06 -11.62
C GLU A 139 -27.99 -12.07 -12.84
N VAL A 140 -27.93 -13.23 -13.51
CA VAL A 140 -27.04 -13.53 -14.63
C VAL A 140 -27.84 -13.98 -15.87
N ALA A 141 -27.23 -13.96 -17.04
CA ALA A 141 -27.81 -14.51 -18.26
C ALA A 141 -27.96 -16.05 -18.18
N PRO A 142 -28.85 -16.68 -18.98
CA PRO A 142 -29.00 -18.14 -18.99
C PRO A 142 -27.72 -18.91 -19.34
N SER A 143 -26.86 -18.33 -20.19
CA SER A 143 -25.55 -18.90 -20.55
C SER A 143 -24.53 -18.81 -19.41
N GLU A 144 -24.46 -17.65 -18.76
CA GLU A 144 -23.63 -17.41 -17.56
C GLU A 144 -24.05 -18.33 -16.41
N LYS A 145 -25.36 -18.52 -16.22
CA LYS A 145 -25.89 -19.46 -15.23
C LYS A 145 -25.32 -20.87 -15.44
N TYR A 146 -25.39 -21.40 -16.66
CA TYR A 146 -24.94 -22.76 -16.96
C TYR A 146 -23.45 -22.92 -16.64
N PHE A 147 -22.62 -21.97 -17.12
CA PHE A 147 -21.18 -21.93 -16.82
C PHE A 147 -20.91 -21.82 -15.31
N LEU A 148 -21.63 -20.97 -14.59
CA LEU A 148 -21.49 -20.84 -13.14
C LEU A 148 -21.85 -22.13 -12.41
N GLU A 149 -22.98 -22.77 -12.74
CA GLU A 149 -23.44 -24.01 -12.09
C GLU A 149 -22.43 -25.16 -12.28
N GLU A 150 -21.87 -25.34 -13.48
CA GLU A 150 -20.84 -26.34 -13.73
C GLU A 150 -19.52 -26.06 -13.00
N ASN A 151 -19.14 -24.79 -12.84
CA ASN A 151 -17.81 -24.37 -12.36
C ASN A 151 -17.82 -23.75 -10.94
N LEU A 152 -18.92 -23.92 -10.19
CA LEU A 152 -19.10 -23.34 -8.84
C LEU A 152 -17.91 -23.64 -7.91
N ASP A 153 -17.38 -24.86 -7.95
CA ASP A 153 -16.28 -25.27 -7.06
C ASP A 153 -14.92 -24.67 -7.46
N GLU A 154 -14.66 -24.46 -8.75
CA GLU A 154 -13.45 -23.76 -9.22
C GLU A 154 -13.51 -22.27 -8.87
N ILE A 155 -14.69 -21.66 -9.02
CA ILE A 155 -14.95 -20.27 -8.62
C ILE A 155 -14.80 -20.08 -7.10
N ARG A 156 -15.18 -21.09 -6.29
CA ARG A 156 -14.94 -21.13 -4.84
C ARG A 156 -13.45 -21.22 -4.49
N LYS A 157 -12.64 -21.98 -5.24
CA LYS A 157 -11.17 -22.01 -5.06
C LYS A 157 -10.52 -20.65 -5.34
N LEU A 158 -11.06 -19.89 -6.30
CA LEU A 158 -10.68 -18.49 -6.53
C LEU A 158 -11.12 -17.53 -5.41
N GLY A 159 -11.85 -18.00 -4.39
CA GLY A 159 -12.23 -17.24 -3.20
C GLY A 159 -13.61 -16.57 -3.27
N PHE A 160 -14.41 -16.82 -4.31
CA PHE A 160 -15.76 -16.29 -4.45
C PHE A 160 -16.81 -17.27 -3.91
N GLY A 161 -17.52 -16.85 -2.87
CA GLY A 161 -18.55 -17.66 -2.21
C GLY A 161 -19.91 -17.55 -2.91
N PHE A 162 -20.05 -18.20 -4.07
CA PHE A 162 -21.31 -18.27 -4.81
C PHE A 162 -22.19 -19.47 -4.38
N GLU A 163 -23.49 -19.18 -4.26
CA GLU A 163 -24.57 -20.13 -4.01
C GLU A 163 -25.70 -19.87 -5.01
N HIS A 164 -26.29 -20.93 -5.58
CA HIS A 164 -27.49 -20.78 -6.41
C HIS A 164 -28.72 -20.51 -5.53
N PHE A 165 -29.58 -19.57 -5.95
CA PHE A 165 -30.77 -19.15 -5.20
C PHE A 165 -32.09 -19.46 -5.94
N GLY A 166 -32.03 -20.12 -7.10
CA GLY A 166 -33.18 -20.37 -7.97
C GLY A 166 -33.20 -19.48 -9.21
N GLY A 167 -33.91 -19.93 -10.25
CA GLY A 167 -33.96 -19.23 -11.54
C GLY A 167 -32.56 -19.01 -12.13
N ASN A 168 -32.26 -17.75 -12.45
CA ASN A 168 -30.94 -17.27 -12.89
C ASN A 168 -30.28 -16.36 -11.83
N THR A 169 -30.58 -16.57 -10.55
CA THR A 169 -30.08 -15.75 -9.45
C THR A 169 -29.10 -16.54 -8.59
N PHE A 170 -27.94 -15.94 -8.32
CA PHE A 170 -26.96 -16.42 -7.35
C PHE A 170 -26.85 -15.46 -6.18
N ILE A 171 -26.45 -15.97 -5.02
CA ILE A 171 -26.03 -15.18 -3.86
C ILE A 171 -24.52 -15.25 -3.76
N LEU A 172 -23.88 -14.08 -3.71
CA LEU A 172 -22.47 -13.93 -3.35
C LEU A 172 -22.36 -13.63 -1.85
N ARG A 173 -21.71 -14.52 -1.09
CA ARG A 173 -21.46 -14.34 0.36
C ARG A 173 -20.02 -13.97 0.69
N ASP A 174 -19.07 -14.46 -0.08
CA ASP A 174 -17.63 -14.24 0.17
C ASP A 174 -16.95 -13.65 -1.06
N VAL A 175 -15.98 -12.77 -0.85
CA VAL A 175 -15.05 -12.30 -1.89
C VAL A 175 -13.60 -12.59 -1.48
N PRO A 176 -12.66 -12.71 -2.43
CA PRO A 176 -11.24 -12.90 -2.11
C PRO A 176 -10.68 -11.75 -1.25
N THR A 177 -9.88 -12.04 -0.23
CA THR A 177 -9.35 -11.02 0.70
C THR A 177 -8.54 -9.92 0.01
N ILE A 178 -7.88 -10.23 -1.10
CA ILE A 178 -7.14 -9.24 -1.90
C ILE A 178 -8.04 -8.15 -2.49
N MET A 179 -9.36 -8.37 -2.58
CA MET A 179 -10.29 -7.31 -2.95
C MET A 179 -10.37 -6.22 -1.87
N GLY A 180 -10.34 -6.58 -0.59
CA GLY A 180 -10.46 -5.64 0.55
C GLY A 180 -11.80 -4.92 0.59
N LYS A 181 -11.93 -3.81 -0.16
CA LYS A 181 -13.23 -3.14 -0.36
C LYS A 181 -14.10 -3.96 -1.32
N VAL A 182 -15.30 -4.28 -0.86
CA VAL A 182 -16.32 -5.01 -1.64
C VAL A 182 -16.54 -4.30 -3.00
N PRO A 183 -16.40 -5.00 -4.14
CA PRO A 183 -16.68 -4.44 -5.45
C PRO A 183 -18.19 -4.15 -5.62
N GLU A 184 -18.51 -3.22 -6.51
CA GLU A 184 -19.91 -2.97 -6.90
C GLU A 184 -20.50 -4.20 -7.60
N VAL A 185 -21.82 -4.40 -7.47
CA VAL A 185 -22.53 -5.54 -8.07
C VAL A 185 -22.31 -5.61 -9.58
N ASN A 186 -22.27 -4.45 -10.26
CA ASN A 186 -22.04 -4.38 -11.70
C ASN A 186 -20.67 -4.93 -12.10
N LEU A 187 -19.61 -4.57 -11.36
CA LEU A 187 -18.26 -5.09 -11.61
C LEU A 187 -18.20 -6.62 -11.44
N ILE A 188 -18.91 -7.20 -10.47
CA ILE A 188 -19.00 -8.66 -10.36
C ILE A 188 -19.78 -9.28 -11.53
N LYS A 189 -20.86 -8.64 -11.99
CA LYS A 189 -21.61 -9.12 -13.17
C LYS A 189 -20.77 -9.09 -14.44
N GLU A 190 -20.06 -7.98 -14.69
CA GLU A 190 -19.11 -7.83 -15.80
C GLU A 190 -18.03 -8.93 -15.73
N MET A 191 -17.43 -9.14 -14.56
CA MET A 191 -16.46 -10.22 -14.36
C MET A 191 -17.04 -11.63 -14.62
N ILE A 192 -18.30 -11.90 -14.24
CA ILE A 192 -18.96 -13.19 -14.55
C ILE A 192 -19.18 -13.36 -16.06
N GLY A 193 -19.64 -12.31 -16.74
CA GLY A 193 -19.86 -12.32 -18.19
C GLY A 193 -18.58 -12.61 -18.96
N ASP A 194 -17.52 -11.86 -18.68
CA ASP A 194 -16.22 -12.01 -19.35
C ASP A 194 -15.56 -13.37 -19.04
N ILE A 195 -15.67 -13.86 -17.79
CA ILE A 195 -15.19 -15.21 -17.43
C ILE A 195 -15.98 -16.30 -18.17
N THR A 196 -17.29 -16.14 -18.31
CA THR A 196 -18.15 -17.04 -19.09
C THR A 196 -17.76 -17.03 -20.56
N GLU A 197 -17.43 -15.86 -21.13
CA GLU A 197 -16.97 -15.75 -22.52
C GLU A 197 -15.59 -16.40 -22.73
N ILE A 198 -14.63 -16.16 -21.82
CA ILE A 198 -13.30 -16.78 -21.85
C ILE A 198 -13.40 -18.32 -21.80
N GLY A 199 -14.22 -18.84 -20.89
CA GLY A 199 -14.46 -20.26 -20.67
C GLY A 199 -15.43 -20.94 -21.65
N LYS A 200 -16.00 -20.19 -22.59
CA LYS A 200 -16.95 -20.73 -23.56
C LYS A 200 -16.32 -21.86 -24.40
N ASP A 201 -17.04 -22.98 -24.48
CA ASP A 201 -16.68 -24.18 -25.25
C ASP A 201 -15.34 -24.83 -24.83
N LYS A 202 -14.84 -24.58 -23.60
CA LYS A 202 -13.57 -25.10 -23.06
C LYS A 202 -13.73 -25.59 -21.62
N SER A 203 -12.80 -26.42 -21.13
CA SER A 203 -12.77 -26.76 -19.71
C SER A 203 -12.19 -25.59 -18.89
N PHE A 204 -12.61 -25.46 -17.64
CA PHE A 204 -12.10 -24.42 -16.73
C PHE A 204 -10.58 -24.50 -16.57
N GLU A 205 -10.01 -25.71 -16.55
CA GLU A 205 -8.57 -25.90 -16.37
C GLU A 205 -7.75 -25.38 -17.58
N ASP A 206 -8.28 -25.50 -18.81
CA ASP A 206 -7.65 -24.96 -20.02
C ASP A 206 -7.61 -23.42 -20.02
N VAL A 207 -8.61 -22.78 -19.44
CA VAL A 207 -8.74 -21.31 -19.40
C VAL A 207 -8.35 -20.68 -18.07
N LYS A 208 -8.03 -21.48 -17.06
CA LYS A 208 -7.72 -21.06 -15.69
C LYS A 208 -6.76 -19.89 -15.63
N GLU A 209 -5.64 -19.96 -16.35
CA GLU A 209 -4.64 -18.88 -16.32
C GLU A 209 -5.19 -17.60 -16.98
N GLN A 210 -6.00 -17.72 -18.04
CA GLN A 210 -6.65 -16.57 -18.68
C GLN A 210 -7.65 -15.90 -17.73
N ILE A 211 -8.48 -16.68 -17.05
CA ILE A 211 -9.41 -16.23 -16.00
C ILE A 211 -8.65 -15.53 -14.86
N ILE A 212 -7.57 -16.13 -14.36
CA ILE A 212 -6.77 -15.55 -13.27
C ILE A 212 -6.10 -14.24 -13.69
N ASN A 213 -5.52 -14.18 -14.90
CA ASN A 213 -4.95 -12.93 -15.44
C ASN A 213 -6.03 -11.84 -15.56
N TYR A 214 -7.21 -12.18 -16.08
CA TYR A 214 -8.34 -11.27 -16.22
C TYR A 214 -8.81 -10.70 -14.86
N ILE A 215 -9.00 -11.56 -13.84
CA ILE A 215 -9.39 -11.15 -12.48
C ILE A 215 -8.30 -10.28 -11.84
N ALA A 216 -7.02 -10.63 -12.05
CA ALA A 216 -5.88 -9.90 -11.50
C ALA A 216 -5.81 -8.46 -12.03
N CYS A 217 -6.15 -8.24 -13.31
CA CYS A 217 -6.21 -6.92 -13.92
C CYS A 217 -7.36 -6.07 -13.37
N HIS A 218 -8.55 -6.65 -13.18
CA HIS A 218 -9.75 -5.93 -12.72
C HIS A 218 -9.64 -5.36 -11.30
N ARG A 219 -8.69 -5.84 -10.49
CA ARG A 219 -8.35 -5.30 -9.16
C ARG A 219 -6.93 -4.75 -9.06
N SER A 220 -6.24 -4.55 -10.19
CA SER A 220 -4.93 -3.89 -10.18
C SER A 220 -5.08 -2.41 -9.82
N ILE A 221 -4.09 -1.88 -9.11
CA ILE A 221 -3.88 -0.42 -9.02
C ILE A 221 -3.74 0.09 -10.46
N ARG A 222 -4.47 1.14 -10.83
CA ARG A 222 -4.45 1.71 -12.17
C ARG A 222 -3.35 2.76 -12.29
N GLY A 223 -2.88 3.00 -13.51
CA GLY A 223 -2.10 4.20 -13.81
C GLY A 223 -2.96 5.45 -13.58
N GLY A 224 -2.55 6.34 -12.69
CA GLY A 224 -3.33 7.49 -12.21
C GLY A 224 -3.83 7.36 -10.77
N ASP A 225 -3.75 6.18 -10.14
CA ASP A 225 -4.13 6.03 -8.74
C ASP A 225 -3.04 6.60 -7.80
N LYS A 226 -3.43 7.54 -6.95
CA LYS A 226 -2.56 8.12 -5.92
C LYS A 226 -2.36 7.14 -4.77
N LEU A 227 -1.11 6.79 -4.51
CA LEU A 227 -0.72 5.86 -3.46
C LEU A 227 -0.06 6.62 -2.30
N SER A 228 -0.39 6.26 -1.06
CA SER A 228 0.38 6.78 0.07
C SER A 228 1.76 6.13 0.12
N LEU A 229 2.73 6.77 0.79
CA LEU A 229 4.05 6.16 1.03
C LEU A 229 3.96 4.81 1.79
N LYS A 230 2.86 4.53 2.49
CA LYS A 230 2.61 3.22 3.13
C LYS A 230 2.20 2.19 2.08
N ASP A 231 1.32 2.56 1.15
CA ASP A 231 0.83 1.69 0.09
C ASP A 231 1.93 1.36 -0.91
N ILE A 232 2.80 2.32 -1.25
CA ILE A 232 3.98 2.06 -2.09
C ILE A 232 4.94 1.08 -1.41
N ARG A 233 5.22 1.23 -0.10
CA ARG A 233 6.04 0.25 0.64
C ARG A 233 5.39 -1.12 0.70
N LYS A 234 4.06 -1.19 0.84
CA LYS A 234 3.31 -2.46 0.77
C LYS A 234 3.47 -3.08 -0.62
N LEU A 235 3.25 -2.31 -1.69
CA LEU A 235 3.39 -2.75 -3.07
C LEU A 235 4.78 -3.35 -3.36
N ILE A 236 5.86 -2.67 -2.93
CA ILE A 236 7.23 -3.18 -3.11
C ILE A 236 7.46 -4.47 -2.31
N ASN A 237 6.97 -4.55 -1.05
CA ASN A 237 7.10 -5.77 -0.25
C ASN A 237 6.31 -6.94 -0.83
N ASP A 238 5.08 -6.70 -1.28
CA ASP A 238 4.22 -7.72 -1.87
C ASP A 238 4.81 -8.22 -3.20
N LEU A 239 5.35 -7.30 -4.03
CA LEU A 239 6.03 -7.66 -5.26
C LEU A 239 7.30 -8.48 -4.99
N ALA A 240 8.11 -8.08 -4.02
CA ALA A 240 9.32 -8.82 -3.62
C ALA A 240 9.04 -10.22 -3.04
N ASN A 241 7.78 -10.52 -2.66
CA ASN A 241 7.34 -11.85 -2.23
C ASN A 241 6.76 -12.71 -3.38
N CYS A 242 6.71 -12.19 -4.61
CA CYS A 242 6.29 -12.93 -5.80
C CYS A 242 7.42 -13.81 -6.35
N LYS A 243 7.08 -14.96 -6.95
CA LYS A 243 7.99 -15.90 -7.62
C LYS A 243 8.67 -15.27 -8.83
N ASP A 244 7.94 -14.47 -9.61
CA ASP A 244 8.47 -13.70 -10.75
C ASP A 244 8.10 -12.22 -10.57
N PRO A 245 8.89 -11.46 -9.78
CA PRO A 245 8.59 -10.09 -9.45
C PRO A 245 8.89 -9.11 -10.61
N TYR A 246 9.48 -9.59 -11.70
CA TYR A 246 10.03 -8.78 -12.80
C TYR A 246 9.09 -8.63 -14.00
N HIS A 247 8.04 -9.45 -14.11
CA HIS A 247 7.07 -9.41 -15.22
C HIS A 247 5.62 -9.32 -14.71
N CYS A 248 4.75 -8.58 -15.39
CA CYS A 248 3.33 -8.49 -15.04
C CYS A 248 2.55 -9.76 -15.43
N ALA A 249 1.23 -9.78 -15.23
CA ALA A 249 0.38 -10.91 -15.61
C ALA A 249 0.45 -11.24 -17.12
N HIS A 250 0.71 -10.22 -17.94
CA HIS A 250 0.86 -10.26 -19.40
C HIS A 250 2.32 -10.20 -19.91
N GLY A 251 3.32 -10.35 -19.02
CA GLY A 251 4.74 -10.41 -19.41
C GLY A 251 5.45 -9.06 -19.63
N ARG A 252 4.80 -7.92 -19.40
CA ARG A 252 5.46 -6.60 -19.43
C ARG A 252 6.41 -6.44 -18.22
N PRO A 253 7.54 -5.73 -18.34
CA PRO A 253 8.43 -5.51 -17.21
C PRO A 253 7.75 -4.71 -16.09
N THR A 254 7.87 -5.16 -14.84
CA THR A 254 7.41 -4.43 -13.64
C THR A 254 8.45 -3.42 -13.16
N LEU A 255 9.73 -3.78 -13.20
CA LEU A 255 10.88 -2.97 -12.78
C LEU A 255 11.87 -2.81 -13.94
N ARG A 256 12.47 -1.62 -14.02
CA ARG A 256 13.65 -1.32 -14.85
C ARG A 256 14.73 -0.68 -13.99
N PHE A 257 15.95 -1.18 -14.11
CA PHE A 257 17.15 -0.67 -13.45
C PHE A 257 17.96 0.20 -14.42
N PHE A 258 18.58 1.25 -13.89
CA PHE A 258 19.56 2.10 -14.58
C PHE A 258 20.72 2.34 -13.61
N SER A 259 21.89 1.80 -13.90
CA SER A 259 23.09 2.03 -13.07
C SER A 259 23.49 3.50 -13.09
N TYR A 260 24.16 3.99 -12.04
CA TYR A 260 24.69 5.36 -12.06
C TYR A 260 25.68 5.58 -13.22
N LYS A 261 26.44 4.54 -13.61
CA LYS A 261 27.32 4.56 -14.79
C LYS A 261 26.57 4.84 -16.10
N GLU A 262 25.37 4.28 -16.27
CA GLU A 262 24.53 4.54 -17.45
C GLU A 262 23.92 5.93 -17.40
N LEU A 263 23.47 6.38 -16.23
CA LEU A 263 22.94 7.73 -16.04
C LEU A 263 24.02 8.80 -16.33
N ASP A 264 25.25 8.61 -15.85
CA ASP A 264 26.37 9.52 -16.13
C ASP A 264 26.73 9.57 -17.63
N LYS A 265 26.66 8.43 -18.34
CA LYS A 265 26.81 8.38 -19.82
C LYS A 265 25.74 9.21 -20.54
N LEU A 266 24.49 9.23 -20.08
CA LEU A 266 23.44 10.07 -20.68
C LEU A 266 23.78 11.57 -20.60
N PHE A 267 24.47 12.00 -19.55
CA PHE A 267 24.97 13.37 -19.38
C PHE A 267 26.36 13.61 -20.00
N LYS A 268 26.90 12.65 -20.76
CA LYS A 268 28.26 12.66 -21.34
C LYS A 268 29.36 12.89 -20.30
N ARG A 269 29.12 12.49 -19.05
CA ARG A 269 30.15 12.46 -18.01
C ARG A 269 31.08 11.29 -18.30
N ILE A 270 32.37 11.58 -18.38
CA ILE A 270 33.41 10.58 -18.56
C ILE A 270 33.80 10.11 -17.16
N ILE A 271 33.65 8.79 -16.92
CA ILE A 271 34.18 8.06 -15.77
C ILE A 271 35.33 7.19 -16.29
#